data_AF-A0A2U9QZ76-F1
#
_entry.id   AF-A0A2U9QZ76-F1
#
_cell.length_a   1.000
_cell.length_b   1.000
_cell.length_c   1.000
_cell.angle_alpha   90.00
_cell.angle_beta   90.00
_cell.angle_gamma   90.00
#
_symmetry.space_group_name_H-M   'P 1'
#
loop_
_entity.id
_entity.type
_entity.pdbx_description
1 polymer ?
#
loop_
_entity_poly.entity_id
_entity_poly.type
_entity_poly.pdbx_seq_one_letter_code
_entity_poly.pdbx_strand_id
1 'polypeptide(L)' 'MMTASDSARVINQFKHYPYLISKWLDPLLAVGMGVSAYYLYEKRVGRPEGHTLNELLLEKLKKMNVL' A
#
# COMPACT_ATOMS: atom_id res chain seq x y z
N MET A 1 -0.83 37.91 26.99
CA MET A 1 -0.51 38.30 25.59
C MET A 1 0.38 37.21 25.03
N MET A 2 -0.04 36.49 23.99
CA MET A 2 0.75 35.44 23.36
C MET A 2 1.75 36.11 22.40
N THR A 3 3.03 35.81 22.54
CA THR A 3 4.09 36.52 21.80
C THR A 3 4.27 35.92 20.41
N ALA A 4 4.69 36.70 19.42
CA ALA A 4 4.93 36.20 18.05
C ALA A 4 5.96 35.05 18.00
N SER A 5 6.87 34.99 18.97
CA SER A 5 7.81 33.88 19.16
C SER A 5 7.15 32.60 19.66
N ASP A 6 6.08 32.70 20.47
CA ASP A 6 5.32 31.53 20.92
C ASP A 6 4.55 30.91 19.76
N SER A 7 3.99 31.75 18.87
CA SER A 7 3.34 31.32 17.62
C SER A 7 4.30 30.53 16.74
N ALA A 8 5.54 31.00 16.58
CA ALA A 8 6.56 30.34 15.77
C ALA A 8 7.02 28.99 16.34
N ARG A 9 7.05 28.84 17.66
CA ARG A 9 7.40 27.57 18.33
C ARG A 9 6.34 26.48 18.13
N VAL A 10 5.06 26.85 18.13
CA VAL A 10 3.95 25.90 17.91
C VAL A 10 3.93 25.40 16.46
N ILE A 11 4.22 26.27 15.49
CA ILE A 11 4.26 25.90 14.07
C ILE A 11 5.43 24.94 13.77
N ASN A 12 6.55 25.09 14.49
CA ASN A 12 7.75 24.27 14.29
C ASN A 12 7.73 22.92 15.03
N GLN A 13 6.70 22.64 15.83
CA GLN A 13 6.56 21.36 16.55
C GLN A 13 6.06 20.21 15.65
N PHE A 14 5.46 20.52 14.49
CA PHE A 14 4.79 19.52 13.64
C PHE A 14 5.70 18.75 12.67
N LYS A 15 7.02 18.94 12.71
CA LYS A 15 7.92 18.42 11.66
C LYS A 15 9.08 17.61 12.20
N HIS A 16 8.83 16.48 12.88
CA HIS A 16 9.86 15.45 13.03
C HIS A 16 9.27 14.03 13.17
N TYR A 17 9.08 13.36 12.03
CA TYR A 17 9.01 11.89 11.95
C TYR A 17 10.17 11.39 11.08
N PRO A 18 11.39 11.28 11.63
CA PRO A 18 12.61 11.02 10.85
C PRO A 18 12.65 9.63 10.21
N TYR A 19 11.81 8.68 10.66
CA TYR A 19 11.81 7.29 10.19
C TYR A 19 10.60 6.92 9.33
N LEU A 20 9.70 7.89 9.05
CA LEU A 20 8.51 7.66 8.27
C LEU A 20 8.78 8.12 6.83
N ILE A 21 9.22 7.20 5.97
CA ILE A 21 9.46 7.47 4.54
C ILE A 21 8.17 8.01 3.90
N SER A 22 7.02 7.42 4.22
CA SER A 22 5.72 8.03 4.05
C SER A 22 4.65 7.17 4.73
N LYS A 23 3.80 7.80 5.54
CA LYS A 23 2.68 7.15 6.25
C LYS A 23 1.77 6.32 5.32
N TRP A 24 1.71 6.70 4.04
CA TRP A 24 0.84 6.08 3.05
C TRP A 24 1.59 5.19 2.05
N LEU A 25 2.90 5.38 1.92
CA LEU A 25 3.72 4.56 1.04
C LEU A 25 3.99 3.18 1.64
N ASP A 26 4.20 3.11 2.97
CA ASP A 26 4.50 1.83 3.62
C ASP A 26 3.39 0.78 3.43
N PRO A 27 2.10 1.09 3.61
CA PRO A 27 1.02 0.13 3.32
C PRO A 27 0.94 -0.25 1.84
N LEU A 28 1.17 0.70 0.92
CA LEU A 28 1.13 0.44 -0.52
C LEU A 28 2.23 -0.55 -0.92
N LEU A 29 3.44 -0.35 -0.42
CA LEU A 29 4.58 -1.23 -0.65
C LEU A 29 4.36 -2.60 0.00
N ALA A 30 3.82 -2.65 1.23
CA ALA A 30 3.52 -3.90 1.90
C ALA A 30 2.51 -4.75 1.09
N VAL A 31 1.43 -4.13 0.61
CA VAL A 31 0.44 -4.80 -0.25
C VAL A 31 1.07 -5.23 -1.57
N GLY A 32 1.84 -4.35 -2.24
CA GLY A 32 2.51 -4.67 -3.50
C GLY A 32 3.50 -5.82 -3.39
N MET A 33 4.28 -5.85 -2.31
CA MET A 33 5.22 -6.94 -2.01
C MET A 33 4.49 -8.25 -1.72
N GLY A 34 3.41 -8.22 -0.95
CA GLY A 34 2.59 -9.40 -0.66
C GLY A 34 1.99 -10.02 -1.92
N VAL A 35 1.43 -9.17 -2.79
CA VAL A 35 0.90 -9.61 -4.10
C VAL A 35 2.01 -10.21 -4.96
N SER A 36 3.15 -9.52 -5.08
CA SER A 36 4.29 -9.98 -5.89
C SER A 36 4.86 -11.31 -5.39
N ALA A 37 4.97 -11.49 -4.08
CA ALA A 37 5.42 -12.75 -3.47
C ALA A 37 4.45 -13.89 -3.77
N TYR A 38 3.14 -13.63 -3.76
CA TYR A 38 2.13 -14.61 -4.11
C TYR A 38 2.20 -15.02 -5.59
N TYR A 39 2.40 -14.07 -6.51
CA TYR A 39 2.66 -14.39 -7.93
C TYR A 39 3.89 -15.28 -8.10
N LEU A 40 4.98 -14.98 -7.37
CA LEU A 40 6.20 -15.77 -7.43
C LEU A 40 5.98 -17.19 -6.90
N TYR A 41 5.22 -17.32 -5.81
CA TYR A 41 4.83 -18.62 -5.24
C TYR A 41 4.05 -19.45 -6.27
N GLU A 42 3.04 -18.85 -6.91
CA GLU A 42 2.19 -19.53 -7.88
C GLU A 42 3.00 -20.03 -9.09
N LYS A 43 3.94 -19.22 -9.57
CA LYS A 43 4.88 -19.60 -10.64
C LYS A 43 5.79 -20.77 -10.26
N ARG A 44 6.20 -20.87 -9.00
CA ARG A 44 7.10 -21.93 -8.50
C ARG A 44 6.37 -23.24 -8.23
N VAL A 45 5.14 -23.17 -7.76
CA VAL A 45 4.32 -24.36 -7.43
C VAL A 45 3.73 -25.00 -8.68
N GLY A 46 3.70 -24.31 -9.82
CA GLY A 46 3.17 -24.87 -11.07
C GLY A 46 1.68 -25.13 -10.96
N ARG A 47 0.94 -24.15 -10.41
CA ARG A 47 -0.50 -24.26 -10.18
C ARG A 47 -1.22 -24.54 -11.51
N PRO A 48 -2.20 -25.46 -11.55
CA PRO A 48 -2.92 -25.79 -12.79
C PRO A 48 -3.61 -24.55 -13.39
N GLU A 49 -3.64 -24.50 -14.72
CA GLU A 49 -4.31 -23.45 -15.49
C GLU A 49 -5.79 -23.33 -15.08
N GLY A 50 -6.34 -22.12 -15.02
CA GLY A 50 -7.70 -21.85 -14.54
C GLY A 50 -7.83 -21.55 -13.04
N HIS A 51 -6.76 -21.70 -12.26
CA HIS A 51 -6.74 -21.38 -10.82
C HIS A 51 -5.73 -20.29 -10.45
N THR A 52 -5.33 -19.48 -11.42
CA THR A 52 -4.38 -18.39 -11.17
C THR A 52 -5.07 -17.21 -10.51
N LEU A 53 -4.32 -16.44 -9.71
CA LEU A 53 -4.87 -15.23 -9.08
C LEU A 53 -5.45 -14.26 -10.13
N ASN A 54 -4.78 -14.17 -11.30
CA ASN A 54 -5.23 -13.34 -12.41
C ASN A 54 -6.62 -13.73 -12.90
N GLU A 55 -6.86 -15.01 -13.15
CA GLU A 55 -8.16 -15.50 -13.63
C GLU A 55 -9.26 -15.25 -12.60
N LEU A 56 -8.99 -15.53 -11.33
CA LEU A 56 -9.94 -15.28 -10.24
C LEU A 56 -10.26 -13.78 -10.08
N LEU A 57 -9.26 -12.91 -10.22
CA LEU A 57 -9.46 -11.46 -10.19
C LEU A 57 -10.29 -10.99 -11.39
N LEU A 58 -10.02 -11.55 -12.57
CA LEU A 58 -10.74 -11.20 -13.80
C LEU A 58 -12.21 -11.65 -13.72
N GLU A 59 -12.47 -12.85 -13.22
CA GLU A 59 -13.84 -13.31 -12.91
C GLU A 59 -14.53 -12.42 -11.89
N LYS A 60 -13.82 -12.01 -10.82
CA LYS A 60 -14.38 -11.14 -9.78
C LYS A 60 -14.71 -9.75 -10.32
N LEU A 61 -13.86 -9.18 -11.16
CA LEU A 61 -14.10 -7.88 -11.79
C LEU A 61 -15.25 -7.93 -12.79
N LYS A 62 -15.33 -8.99 -13.60
CA LYS A 62 -16.45 -9.27 -14.49
C LYS A 62 -17.76 -9.41 -13.71
N LYS A 63 -17.74 -10.11 -12.58
CA LYS A 63 -18.90 -10.25 -11.68
C LYS A 63 -19.31 -8.92 -11.03
N MET A 64 -18.36 -8.04 -10.75
CA MET A 64 -18.62 -6.70 -10.24
C MET A 64 -19.10 -5.71 -11.32
N ASN A 65 -19.18 -6.12 -12.59
CA ASN A 65 -19.62 -5.29 -13.72
C ASN A 65 -18.78 -4.00 -13.87
N VAL A 66 -17.50 -4.09 -13.47
CA VAL A 66 -16.50 -3.01 -13.59
C VAL A 66 -15.74 -3.10 -14.93
N LEU A 67 -15.87 -4.23 -15.63
CA LEU A 67 -15.33 -4.54 -16.95
C LEU A 67 -16.41 -5.21 -17.80
#